data_AF-A0A537MY62-F1
#
_entry.id   AF-A0A537MY62-F1
#
_cell.length_a   1.000
_cell.length_b   1.000
_cell.length_c   1.000
_cell.angle_alpha   90.00
_cell.angle_beta   90.00
_cell.angle_gamma   90.00
#
_symmetry.space_group_name_H-M   'P 1'
#
loop_
_entity.id
_entity.type
_entity.pdbx_description
1 polymer ?
#
loop_
_entity_poly.entity_id
_entity_poly.type
_entity_poly.pdbx_seq_one_letter_code
_entity_poly.pdbx_strand_id
1 'polypeptide(L)'
;MPDKPKKRAKPRRPLEGVRIIDMSTVLMGPFATQILGDYGADVIKVEPPAGDVMRTGGPMRSPGMGSVYLQVNRNKRSVVLDVKKPAGRAAVLKLCGNADVFVHNIRPAAMRRLNLGAAEVRAANPRIVYVSLMGYGESGPYAGRPAYDDLIQGITAIPWLIGSIGGGEPRYVPLTIADRIVGLNAVHVILAALIERDRSGEGQAIELPMFETMAQFVLVDHMAGRGYEPAMGAPGY
;
A
#
# COMPACT_ATOMS: atom_id res chain seq x y z
N MET A 1 -2.85 18.85 -53.08
CA MET A 1 -1.87 18.12 -52.24
C MET A 1 -2.63 17.50 -51.08
N PRO A 2 -2.54 16.18 -50.83
CA PRO A 2 -3.18 15.59 -49.66
C PRO A 2 -2.46 16.05 -48.39
N ASP A 3 -3.25 16.42 -47.39
CA ASP A 3 -2.82 16.97 -46.12
C ASP A 3 -1.91 15.97 -45.38
N LYS A 4 -0.72 16.39 -44.94
CA LYS A 4 0.20 15.50 -44.22
C LYS A 4 -0.46 15.08 -42.90
N PRO A 5 -0.44 13.79 -42.52
CA PRO A 5 -1.04 13.35 -41.26
C PRO A 5 -0.37 14.09 -40.09
N LYS A 6 -1.15 14.86 -39.33
CA LYS A 6 -0.71 15.50 -38.09
C LYS A 6 -0.12 14.40 -37.19
N LYS A 7 1.17 14.50 -36.83
CA LYS A 7 1.80 13.62 -35.84
C LYS A 7 0.94 13.64 -34.58
N ARG A 8 0.29 12.51 -34.25
CA ARG A 8 -0.37 12.33 -32.95
C ARG A 8 0.67 12.61 -31.87
N ALA A 9 0.42 13.62 -31.03
CA ALA A 9 1.23 13.83 -29.83
C ALA A 9 1.24 12.52 -29.04
N LYS A 10 2.43 12.08 -28.57
CA LYS A 10 2.51 10.91 -27.69
C LYS A 10 1.58 11.19 -26.49
N PRO A 11 0.63 10.30 -26.17
CA PRO A 11 -0.21 10.50 -25.00
C PRO A 11 0.68 10.56 -23.76
N ARG A 12 0.57 11.65 -23.00
CA ARG A 12 1.22 11.77 -21.69
C ARG A 12 0.67 10.69 -20.77
N ARG A 13 1.53 10.11 -19.93
CA ARG A 13 1.07 9.08 -18.98
C ARG A 13 0.27 9.77 -17.86
N PRO A 14 -0.78 9.14 -17.30
CA PRO A 14 -1.65 9.80 -16.33
C PRO A 14 -0.95 10.37 -15.09
N LEU A 15 0.13 9.74 -14.63
CA LEU A 15 0.92 10.18 -13.46
C LEU A 15 2.32 10.69 -13.85
N GLU A 16 2.51 11.10 -15.10
CA GLU A 16 3.75 11.73 -15.53
C GLU A 16 4.02 13.01 -14.70
N GLY A 17 5.19 13.07 -14.08
CA GLY A 17 5.58 14.16 -13.18
C GLY A 17 5.32 13.90 -11.70
N VAL A 18 4.55 12.85 -11.34
CA VAL A 18 4.35 12.44 -9.95
C VAL A 18 5.55 11.64 -9.46
N ARG A 19 6.13 12.01 -8.32
CA ARG A 19 7.22 11.29 -7.64
C ARG A 19 6.74 10.62 -6.36
N ILE A 20 7.06 9.34 -6.22
CA ILE A 20 6.68 8.51 -5.08
C ILE A 20 7.94 8.00 -4.40
N ILE A 21 8.04 8.20 -3.09
CA ILE A 21 9.04 7.56 -2.24
C ILE A 21 8.41 6.33 -1.60
N ASP A 22 8.87 5.15 -2.00
CA ASP A 22 8.34 3.85 -1.58
C ASP A 22 9.30 3.19 -0.57
N MET A 23 8.97 3.26 0.72
CA MET A 23 9.67 2.56 1.80
C MET A 23 8.91 1.30 2.26
N SER A 24 8.02 0.78 1.40
CA SER A 24 7.27 -0.44 1.67
C SER A 24 8.02 -1.69 1.24
N THR A 25 7.70 -2.81 1.89
CA THR A 25 8.29 -4.14 1.64
C THR A 25 7.23 -5.22 1.48
N VAL A 26 7.65 -6.43 1.13
CA VAL A 26 6.81 -7.61 0.94
C VAL A 26 5.91 -7.51 -0.30
N LEU A 27 4.63 -7.15 -0.17
CA LEU A 27 3.70 -7.24 -1.30
C LEU A 27 2.72 -6.06 -1.37
N MET A 28 1.94 -5.80 -0.31
CA MET A 28 0.86 -4.80 -0.33
C MET A 28 1.29 -3.43 -0.86
N GLY A 29 2.30 -2.81 -0.24
CA GLY A 29 2.81 -1.51 -0.68
C GLY A 29 3.53 -1.58 -2.02
N PRO A 30 4.45 -2.55 -2.25
CA PRO A 30 5.11 -2.66 -3.54
C PRO A 30 4.16 -2.84 -4.71
N PHE A 31 3.08 -3.60 -4.52
CA PHE A 31 2.03 -3.81 -5.52
C PHE A 31 1.31 -2.49 -5.87
N ALA A 32 0.93 -1.70 -4.87
CA ALA A 32 0.30 -0.40 -5.08
C ALA A 32 1.21 0.57 -5.85
N THR A 33 2.46 0.74 -5.40
CA THR A 33 3.39 1.69 -6.01
C THR A 33 3.86 1.22 -7.38
N GLN A 34 3.90 -0.09 -7.64
CA GLN A 34 4.14 -0.64 -8.96
C GLN A 34 3.03 -0.25 -9.94
N ILE A 35 1.76 -0.32 -9.55
CA ILE A 35 0.63 0.11 -10.40
C ILE A 35 0.72 1.60 -10.71
N LEU A 36 1.05 2.43 -9.71
CA LEU A 36 1.27 3.86 -9.92
C LEU A 36 2.46 4.14 -10.87
N GLY A 37 3.51 3.32 -10.81
CA GLY A 37 4.61 3.34 -11.76
C GLY A 37 4.18 2.95 -13.19
N ASP A 38 3.28 1.97 -13.34
CA ASP A 38 2.67 1.61 -14.63
C ASP A 38 1.87 2.79 -15.22
N TYR A 39 1.25 3.62 -14.36
CA TYR A 39 0.57 4.86 -14.75
C TYR A 39 1.53 6.04 -15.02
N GLY A 40 2.83 5.85 -14.86
CA GLY A 40 3.88 6.80 -15.24
C GLY A 40 4.54 7.56 -14.10
N ALA A 41 4.24 7.25 -12.83
CA ALA A 41 4.91 7.88 -11.69
C ALA A 41 6.40 7.49 -11.61
N ASP A 42 7.23 8.42 -11.17
CA ASP A 42 8.63 8.20 -10.82
C ASP A 42 8.71 7.61 -9.40
N VAL A 43 8.82 6.29 -9.32
CA VAL A 43 8.86 5.58 -8.03
C VAL A 43 10.30 5.30 -7.62
N ILE A 44 10.70 5.85 -6.48
CA ILE A 44 11.99 5.62 -5.82
C ILE A 44 11.75 4.70 -4.62
N LYS A 45 12.16 3.44 -4.76
CA LYS A 45 12.15 2.46 -3.67
C LYS A 45 13.35 2.70 -2.76
N VAL A 46 13.08 2.95 -1.48
CA VAL A 46 14.08 3.07 -0.43
C VAL A 46 14.19 1.74 0.31
N GLU A 47 15.36 1.13 0.23
CA GLU A 47 15.61 -0.18 0.83
C GLU A 47 16.64 -0.11 1.96
N PRO A 48 16.52 -0.97 3.00
CA PRO A 48 17.57 -1.10 4.00
C PRO A 48 18.83 -1.74 3.36
N PRO A 49 19.99 -1.74 4.05
CA PRO A 49 21.22 -2.38 3.56
C PRO A 49 21.07 -3.86 3.16
N ALA A 50 20.15 -4.59 3.80
CA ALA A 50 19.84 -5.98 3.47
C ALA A 50 18.94 -6.15 2.23
N GLY A 51 18.36 -5.06 1.71
CA GLY A 51 17.34 -5.09 0.68
C GLY A 51 15.95 -5.46 1.20
N ASP A 52 14.96 -5.37 0.32
CA ASP A 52 13.63 -5.94 0.51
C ASP A 52 13.73 -7.47 0.63
N VAL A 53 13.05 -8.05 1.63
CA VAL A 53 13.06 -9.50 1.89
C VAL A 53 12.63 -10.32 0.67
N MET A 54 11.76 -9.78 -0.20
CA MET A 54 11.33 -10.49 -1.39
C MET A 54 12.41 -10.62 -2.46
N ARG A 55 13.54 -9.89 -2.34
CA ARG A 55 14.69 -10.08 -3.23
C ARG A 55 15.29 -11.47 -3.13
N THR A 56 15.17 -12.12 -1.98
CA THR A 56 15.66 -13.48 -1.71
C THR A 56 14.52 -14.50 -1.53
N GLY A 57 13.27 -14.06 -1.70
CA GLY A 57 12.09 -14.91 -1.56
C GLY A 57 11.75 -15.69 -2.82
N GLY A 58 11.45 -16.98 -2.64
CA GLY A 58 10.96 -17.86 -3.70
C GLY A 58 12.04 -18.28 -4.72
N PRO A 59 11.63 -18.98 -5.80
CA PRO A 59 12.53 -19.38 -6.87
C PRO A 59 13.21 -18.17 -7.52
N MET A 60 14.50 -18.30 -7.84
CA MET A 60 15.28 -17.24 -8.48
C MET A 60 16.31 -17.81 -9.44
N ARG A 61 16.41 -17.20 -10.63
CA ARG A 61 17.47 -17.53 -11.61
C ARG A 61 18.80 -16.91 -11.24
N SER A 62 18.78 -15.69 -10.69
CA SER A 62 19.97 -14.94 -10.31
C SER A 62 19.83 -14.44 -8.86
N PRO A 63 20.93 -14.35 -8.10
CA PRO A 63 20.90 -13.81 -6.73
C PRO A 63 20.24 -12.42 -6.67
N GLY A 64 19.34 -12.22 -5.71
CA GLY A 64 18.62 -10.95 -5.51
C GLY A 64 17.43 -10.71 -6.46
N MET A 65 17.14 -11.65 -7.37
CA MET A 65 16.00 -11.62 -8.29
C MET A 65 14.87 -12.58 -7.87
N GLY A 66 14.43 -12.47 -6.61
CA GLY A 66 13.31 -13.26 -6.10
C GLY A 66 12.03 -13.07 -6.93
N SER A 67 11.31 -14.16 -7.17
CA SER A 67 10.20 -14.20 -8.15
C SER A 67 9.11 -13.17 -7.85
N VAL A 68 8.74 -13.01 -6.58
CA VAL A 68 7.73 -12.03 -6.18
C VAL A 68 8.24 -10.61 -6.34
N TYR A 69 9.49 -10.34 -5.92
CA TYR A 69 10.09 -9.00 -6.04
C TYR A 69 10.02 -8.50 -7.48
N LEU A 70 10.37 -9.35 -8.45
CA LEU A 70 10.32 -8.99 -9.87
C LEU A 70 8.91 -8.63 -10.35
N GLN A 71 7.89 -9.30 -9.82
CA GLN A 71 6.50 -9.09 -10.23
C GLN A 71 5.90 -7.79 -9.65
N VAL A 72 6.33 -7.36 -8.46
CA VAL A 72 5.74 -6.19 -7.76
C VAL A 72 6.70 -5.00 -7.62
N ASN A 73 7.85 -4.98 -8.29
CA ASN A 73 8.78 -3.84 -8.25
C ASN A 73 9.28 -3.38 -9.63
N ARG A 74 8.63 -3.79 -10.72
CA ARG A 74 8.87 -3.17 -12.04
C ARG A 74 8.56 -1.66 -12.02
N ASN A 75 9.18 -0.91 -12.93
CA ASN A 75 9.06 0.55 -13.05
C ASN A 75 9.58 1.38 -11.87
N LYS A 76 10.33 0.76 -10.93
CA LYS A 76 10.95 1.46 -9.79
C LYS A 76 12.44 1.65 -9.97
N ARG A 77 12.96 2.79 -9.48
CA ARG A 77 14.38 2.99 -9.21
C ARG A 77 14.64 2.65 -7.75
N SER A 78 15.77 2.03 -7.44
CA SER A 78 16.09 1.59 -6.08
C SER A 78 17.27 2.39 -5.51
N VAL A 79 17.18 2.76 -4.24
CA VAL A 79 18.30 3.31 -3.47
C VAL A 79 18.36 2.62 -2.11
N VAL A 80 19.58 2.28 -1.67
CA VAL A 80 19.81 1.68 -0.36
C VAL A 80 20.14 2.79 0.64
N LEU A 81 19.32 2.93 1.68
CA LEU A 81 19.51 3.91 2.76
C LEU A 81 19.28 3.24 4.11
N ASP A 82 20.27 3.32 4.99
CA ASP A 82 20.11 2.91 6.38
C ASP A 82 19.46 4.03 7.20
N VAL A 83 18.13 4.00 7.28
CA VAL A 83 17.33 5.02 7.99
C VAL A 83 17.52 5.01 9.51
N LYS A 84 18.21 4.01 10.07
CA LYS A 84 18.60 4.02 11.49
C LYS A 84 19.77 4.97 11.73
N LYS A 85 20.54 5.32 10.70
CA LYS A 85 21.61 6.30 10.77
C LYS A 85 21.05 7.71 10.49
N PRO A 86 21.50 8.75 11.21
CA PRO A 86 21.05 10.13 10.97
C PRO A 86 21.17 10.58 9.51
N ALA A 87 22.25 10.18 8.82
CA ALA A 87 22.47 10.49 7.42
C ALA A 87 21.46 9.80 6.48
N GLY A 88 21.10 8.54 6.75
CA GLY A 88 20.10 7.82 5.96
C GLY A 88 18.70 8.40 6.15
N ARG A 89 18.32 8.73 7.39
CA ARG A 89 17.09 9.47 7.68
C ARG A 89 17.06 10.83 6.95
N ALA A 90 18.13 11.62 7.05
CA ALA A 90 18.21 12.92 6.39
C ALA A 90 18.10 12.80 4.86
N ALA A 91 18.69 11.75 4.27
CA ALA A 91 18.54 11.47 2.84
C ALA A 91 17.09 11.16 2.45
N VAL A 92 16.36 10.37 3.24
CA VAL A 92 14.93 10.13 3.00
C VAL A 92 14.10 11.41 3.10
N LEU A 93 14.29 12.22 4.14
CA LEU A 93 13.59 13.50 4.28
C LEU A 93 13.90 14.45 3.11
N LYS A 94 15.14 14.47 2.62
CA LYS A 94 15.51 15.22 1.42
C LYS A 94 14.81 14.72 0.15
N LEU A 95 14.61 13.41 0.01
CA LEU A 95 13.82 12.84 -1.09
C LEU A 95 12.35 13.27 -0.97
N CYS A 96 11.77 13.24 0.25
CA CYS A 96 10.39 13.66 0.51
C CYS A 96 10.15 15.15 0.22
N GLY A 97 11.17 16.01 0.40
CA GLY A 97 11.10 17.45 0.11
C GLY A 97 10.65 17.80 -1.31
N ASN A 98 10.87 16.89 -2.28
CA ASN A 98 10.49 17.07 -3.68
C ASN A 98 9.63 15.89 -4.20
N ALA A 99 8.91 15.21 -3.31
CA ALA A 99 8.04 14.09 -3.66
C ALA A 99 6.57 14.46 -3.48
N ASP A 100 5.70 13.77 -4.20
CA ASP A 100 4.26 13.93 -4.12
C ASP A 100 3.65 12.98 -3.09
N VAL A 101 4.23 11.78 -2.96
CA VAL A 101 3.73 10.72 -2.08
C VAL A 101 4.90 10.05 -1.34
N PHE A 102 4.72 9.79 -0.05
CA PHE A 102 5.56 8.90 0.75
C PHE A 102 4.73 7.72 1.24
N VAL A 103 5.15 6.49 0.90
CA VAL A 103 4.42 5.26 1.23
C VAL A 103 5.29 4.33 2.07
N HIS A 104 4.75 3.78 3.15
CA HIS A 104 5.40 2.72 3.92
C HIS A 104 4.38 1.72 4.50
N ASN A 105 4.87 0.54 4.88
CA ASN A 105 4.12 -0.43 5.70
C ASN A 105 4.85 -0.78 7.01
N ILE A 106 5.72 0.10 7.46
CA ILE A 106 6.42 0.01 8.76
C ILE A 106 5.49 0.45 9.89
N ARG A 107 5.49 -0.28 11.00
CA ARG A 107 4.64 0.01 12.16
C ARG A 107 4.83 1.44 12.69
N PRO A 108 3.77 2.13 13.13
CA PRO A 108 3.84 3.52 13.59
C PRO A 108 4.86 3.78 14.68
N ALA A 109 4.94 2.91 15.69
CA ALA A 109 5.92 3.04 16.77
C ALA A 109 7.37 2.94 16.27
N ALA A 110 7.62 2.20 15.18
CA ALA A 110 8.93 2.20 14.54
C ALA A 110 9.18 3.49 13.73
N MET A 111 8.20 3.98 12.98
CA MET A 111 8.30 5.24 12.24
C MET A 111 8.54 6.45 13.15
N ARG A 112 7.86 6.51 14.30
CA ARG A 112 8.09 7.52 15.35
C ARG A 112 9.53 7.48 15.87
N ARG A 113 10.05 6.28 16.18
CA ARG A 113 11.47 6.10 16.61
C ARG A 113 12.47 6.50 15.53
N LEU A 114 12.13 6.28 14.25
CA LEU A 114 12.95 6.70 13.12
C LEU A 114 12.85 8.21 12.83
N ASN A 115 11.93 8.94 13.47
CA ASN A 115 11.59 10.34 13.15
C ASN A 115 11.27 10.51 11.65
N LEU A 116 10.45 9.59 11.14
CA LEU A 116 9.93 9.58 9.77
C LEU A 116 8.40 9.50 9.79
N GLY A 117 7.75 9.90 10.88
CA GLY A 117 6.30 9.94 10.97
C GLY A 117 5.70 11.03 10.08
N ALA A 118 4.38 11.08 10.03
CA ALA A 118 3.66 12.06 9.23
C ALA A 118 4.05 13.51 9.57
N ALA A 119 4.28 13.83 10.84
CA ALA A 119 4.70 15.16 11.28
C ALA A 119 6.08 15.54 10.71
N GLU A 120 7.09 14.67 10.82
CA GLU A 120 8.44 14.96 10.34
C GLU A 120 8.50 15.03 8.81
N VAL A 121 7.80 14.13 8.13
CA VAL A 121 7.77 14.10 6.66
C VAL A 121 7.00 15.30 6.09
N ARG A 122 5.87 15.69 6.69
CA ARG A 122 5.11 16.87 6.27
C ARG A 122 5.78 18.19 6.66
N ALA A 123 6.59 18.22 7.72
CA ALA A 123 7.44 19.38 8.02
C ALA A 123 8.48 19.63 6.91
N ALA A 124 9.00 18.57 6.28
CA ALA A 124 9.89 18.69 5.13
C ALA A 124 9.14 19.08 3.83
N ASN A 125 7.86 18.70 3.71
CA ASN A 125 7.01 19.02 2.57
C ASN A 125 5.52 19.02 2.96
N PRO A 126 4.89 20.19 3.20
CA PRO A 126 3.49 20.28 3.61
C PRO A 126 2.50 19.70 2.59
N ARG A 127 2.90 19.66 1.31
CA ARG A 127 2.10 19.14 0.19
C ARG A 127 2.17 17.63 0.03
N ILE A 128 3.02 16.92 0.76
CA ILE A 128 3.21 15.48 0.56
C ILE A 128 1.99 14.69 1.05
N VAL A 129 1.57 13.70 0.26
CA VAL A 129 0.63 12.68 0.69
C VAL A 129 1.42 11.59 1.43
N TYR A 130 1.23 11.50 2.75
CA TYR A 130 1.84 10.49 3.60
C TYR A 130 0.90 9.30 3.73
N VAL A 131 1.30 8.12 3.29
CA VAL A 131 0.47 6.92 3.32
C VAL A 131 1.14 5.83 4.14
N SER A 132 0.47 5.43 5.22
CA SER A 132 0.84 4.30 6.04
C SER A 132 -0.12 3.14 5.81
N LEU A 133 0.43 2.03 5.31
CA LEU A 133 -0.31 0.80 5.10
C LEU A 133 -0.10 -0.11 6.31
N MET A 134 -1.15 -0.38 7.07
CA MET A 134 -1.07 -1.03 8.38
C MET A 134 -1.92 -2.29 8.46
N GLY A 135 -1.67 -3.15 9.45
CA GLY A 135 -2.52 -4.32 9.68
C GLY A 135 -3.91 -3.98 10.23
N TYR A 136 -3.92 -3.11 11.24
CA TYR A 136 -5.09 -2.69 12.01
C TYR A 136 -4.99 -1.18 12.27
N GLY A 137 -6.12 -0.49 12.43
CA GLY A 137 -6.10 0.94 12.69
C GLY A 137 -5.47 1.32 14.04
N GLU A 138 -4.77 2.47 14.13
CA GLU A 138 -4.08 2.92 15.36
C GLU A 138 -5.05 3.29 16.50
N SER A 139 -6.29 3.66 16.18
CA SER A 139 -7.33 3.95 17.18
C SER A 139 -8.09 2.71 17.66
N GLY A 140 -7.85 1.55 17.04
CA GLY A 140 -8.57 0.31 17.30
C GLY A 140 -7.95 -0.56 18.39
N PRO A 141 -8.69 -1.57 18.90
CA PRO A 141 -8.22 -2.48 19.94
C PRO A 141 -7.05 -3.39 19.52
N TYR A 142 -6.81 -3.50 18.20
CA TYR A 142 -5.73 -4.30 17.63
C TYR A 142 -4.52 -3.47 17.20
N ALA A 143 -4.50 -2.18 17.55
CA ALA A 143 -3.39 -1.28 17.24
C ALA A 143 -2.03 -1.88 17.63
N GLY A 144 -1.07 -1.78 16.71
CA GLY A 144 0.30 -2.26 16.90
C GLY A 144 0.52 -3.78 16.78
N ARG A 145 -0.54 -4.58 16.64
CA ARG A 145 -0.41 -6.02 16.40
C ARG A 145 0.24 -6.32 15.04
N PRO A 146 1.01 -7.43 14.91
CA PRO A 146 1.46 -7.91 13.61
C PRO A 146 0.28 -8.32 12.74
N ALA A 147 0.40 -8.09 11.43
CA ALA A 147 -0.52 -8.61 10.43
C ALA A 147 0.26 -9.18 9.26
N TYR A 148 -0.27 -10.28 8.73
CA TYR A 148 0.10 -10.91 7.46
C TYR A 148 -1.20 -11.26 6.76
N ASP A 149 -1.13 -11.49 5.45
CA ASP A 149 -2.29 -11.80 4.62
C ASP A 149 -3.17 -12.91 5.24
N ASP A 150 -2.59 -14.05 5.60
CA ASP A 150 -3.32 -15.19 6.19
C ASP A 150 -3.98 -14.84 7.53
N LEU A 151 -3.33 -14.00 8.35
CA LEU A 151 -3.91 -13.55 9.62
C LEU A 151 -5.12 -12.64 9.38
N ILE A 152 -5.03 -11.77 8.37
CA ILE A 152 -6.13 -10.88 7.98
C ILE A 152 -7.27 -11.68 7.37
N GLN A 153 -7.00 -12.63 6.47
CA GLN A 153 -8.01 -13.55 5.97
C GLN A 153 -8.72 -14.29 7.11
N GLY A 154 -7.95 -14.81 8.08
CA GLY A 154 -8.49 -15.54 9.22
C GLY A 154 -9.42 -14.69 10.07
N ILE A 155 -8.99 -13.49 10.46
CA ILE A 155 -9.80 -12.62 11.34
C ILE A 155 -11.02 -12.02 10.63
N THR A 156 -11.00 -11.90 9.30
CA THR A 156 -12.19 -11.51 8.52
C THR A 156 -13.07 -12.69 8.13
N ALA A 157 -12.77 -13.89 8.62
CA ALA A 157 -13.56 -15.11 8.45
C ALA A 157 -13.72 -15.62 7.00
N ILE A 158 -12.92 -15.12 6.04
CA ILE A 158 -12.95 -15.59 4.65
C ILE A 158 -12.76 -17.12 4.55
N PRO A 159 -11.79 -17.75 5.26
CA PRO A 159 -11.63 -19.20 5.24
C PRO A 159 -12.86 -19.95 5.74
N TRP A 160 -13.56 -19.40 6.75
CA TRP A 160 -14.75 -20.02 7.30
C TRP A 160 -15.90 -20.01 6.29
N LEU A 161 -16.08 -18.90 5.56
CA LEU A 161 -17.08 -18.78 4.49
C LEU A 161 -16.85 -19.78 3.35
N ILE A 162 -15.57 -20.00 2.99
CA ILE A 162 -15.21 -21.02 2.00
C ILE A 162 -15.59 -22.42 2.49
N GLY A 163 -15.30 -22.72 3.77
CA GLY A 163 -15.66 -24.00 4.39
C GLY A 163 -17.18 -24.21 4.48
N SER A 164 -17.94 -23.17 4.81
CA SER A 164 -19.40 -23.26 5.00
C SER A 164 -20.16 -23.59 3.72
N ILE A 165 -19.69 -23.13 2.55
CA ILE A 165 -20.31 -23.45 1.25
C ILE A 165 -19.84 -24.82 0.74
N GLY A 166 -18.57 -25.17 0.98
CA GLY A 166 -17.96 -26.40 0.47
C GLY A 166 -18.19 -27.65 1.33
N GLY A 167 -18.83 -27.53 2.50
CA GLY A 167 -18.99 -28.63 3.46
C GLY A 167 -17.65 -29.16 4.00
N GLY A 168 -16.59 -28.35 3.92
CA GLY A 168 -15.21 -28.75 4.19
C GLY A 168 -14.53 -27.89 5.24
N GLU A 169 -13.29 -28.24 5.55
CA GLU A 169 -12.46 -27.47 6.49
C GLU A 169 -12.19 -26.04 5.97
N PRO A 170 -12.15 -25.03 6.86
CA PRO A 170 -11.72 -23.68 6.48
C PRO A 170 -10.34 -23.66 5.81
N ARG A 171 -10.25 -23.01 4.65
CA ARG A 171 -9.00 -22.88 3.87
C ARG A 171 -8.77 -21.42 3.49
N TYR A 172 -7.53 -20.96 3.61
CA TYR A 172 -7.14 -19.68 3.04
C TYR A 172 -7.31 -19.68 1.53
N VAL A 173 -7.65 -18.52 0.98
CA VAL A 173 -7.52 -18.30 -0.46
C VAL A 173 -6.04 -18.48 -0.81
N PRO A 174 -5.68 -19.28 -1.83
CA PRO A 174 -4.29 -19.58 -2.19
C PRO A 174 -3.62 -18.42 -2.94
N LEU A 175 -3.89 -17.19 -2.49
CA LEU A 175 -3.41 -15.92 -3.00
C LEU A 175 -3.24 -15.00 -1.79
N THR A 176 -2.27 -14.10 -1.86
CA THR A 176 -2.18 -12.95 -0.94
C THR A 176 -3.29 -11.95 -1.26
N ILE A 177 -4.54 -12.32 -0.97
CA ILE A 177 -5.74 -11.62 -1.41
C ILE A 177 -5.94 -10.32 -0.63
N ALA A 178 -5.67 -10.32 0.67
CA ALA A 178 -5.77 -9.13 1.50
C ALA A 178 -4.71 -8.10 1.08
N ASP A 179 -3.45 -8.51 0.91
CA ASP A 179 -2.40 -7.62 0.45
C ASP A 179 -2.73 -6.98 -0.92
N ARG A 180 -3.32 -7.75 -1.84
CA ARG A 180 -3.68 -7.25 -3.18
C ARG A 180 -4.87 -6.30 -3.15
N ILE A 181 -5.94 -6.65 -2.44
CA ILE A 181 -7.12 -5.79 -2.32
C ILE A 181 -6.76 -4.50 -1.61
N VAL A 182 -6.00 -4.58 -0.50
CA VAL A 182 -5.56 -3.38 0.23
C VAL A 182 -4.57 -2.57 -0.61
N GLY A 183 -3.68 -3.22 -1.37
CA GLY A 183 -2.81 -2.55 -2.33
C GLY A 183 -3.58 -1.81 -3.43
N LEU A 184 -4.66 -2.38 -3.97
CA LEU A 184 -5.55 -1.68 -4.91
C LEU A 184 -6.25 -0.49 -4.26
N ASN A 185 -6.73 -0.65 -3.02
CA ASN A 185 -7.32 0.47 -2.28
C ASN A 185 -6.29 1.58 -2.01
N ALA A 186 -5.02 1.23 -1.76
CA ALA A 186 -3.94 2.20 -1.61
C ALA A 186 -3.75 3.02 -2.90
N VAL A 187 -3.85 2.41 -4.08
CA VAL A 187 -3.84 3.14 -5.36
C VAL A 187 -4.98 4.17 -5.40
N HIS A 188 -6.21 3.76 -5.10
CA HIS A 188 -7.36 4.67 -5.13
C HIS A 188 -7.21 5.83 -4.14
N VAL A 189 -6.79 5.53 -2.92
CA VAL A 189 -6.60 6.54 -1.86
C VAL A 189 -5.49 7.52 -2.22
N ILE A 190 -4.36 7.04 -2.78
CA ILE A 190 -3.27 7.91 -3.26
C ILE A 190 -3.77 8.82 -4.39
N LEU A 191 -4.50 8.29 -5.37
CA LEU A 191 -5.05 9.10 -6.47
C LEU A 191 -6.03 10.16 -5.96
N ALA A 192 -6.94 9.79 -5.06
CA ALA A 192 -7.89 10.72 -4.46
C ALA A 192 -7.18 11.82 -3.67
N ALA A 193 -6.15 11.47 -2.92
CA ALA A 193 -5.37 12.41 -2.13
C ALA A 193 -4.54 13.38 -3.00
N LEU A 194 -3.99 12.91 -4.12
CA LEU A 194 -3.31 13.78 -5.08
C LEU A 194 -4.28 14.78 -5.74
N ILE A 195 -5.49 14.32 -6.09
CA ILE A 195 -6.55 15.19 -6.64
C ILE A 195 -6.98 16.24 -5.61
N GLU A 196 -7.15 15.85 -4.35
CA GLU A 196 -7.51 16.75 -3.26
C GLU A 196 -6.41 17.79 -3.01
N ARG A 197 -5.15 17.36 -2.91
CA ARG A 197 -3.99 18.23 -2.74
C ARG A 197 -3.85 19.26 -3.86
N ASP A 198 -4.15 18.88 -5.10
CA ASP A 198 -4.11 19.81 -6.24
C ASP A 198 -5.23 20.86 -6.18
N ARG A 199 -6.32 20.60 -5.45
CA ARG A 199 -7.41 21.55 -5.21
C ARG A 199 -7.17 22.44 -3.99
N SER A 200 -6.77 21.85 -2.86
CA SER A 200 -6.61 22.56 -1.59
C SER A 200 -5.24 23.23 -1.46
N GLY A 201 -4.24 22.70 -2.15
CA GLY A 201 -2.86 23.09 -1.97
C GLY A 201 -2.13 22.30 -0.87
N GLU A 202 -2.81 21.43 -0.12
CA GLU A 202 -2.29 20.80 1.09
C GLU A 202 -2.16 19.28 0.95
N GLY A 203 -1.12 18.70 1.55
CA GLY A 203 -0.97 17.25 1.66
C GLY A 203 -1.72 16.70 2.86
N GLN A 204 -1.87 15.38 2.92
CA GLN A 204 -2.60 14.70 3.98
C GLN A 204 -1.87 13.44 4.47
N ALA A 205 -2.15 13.04 5.70
CA ALA A 205 -1.65 11.80 6.28
C ALA A 205 -2.78 10.79 6.32
N ILE A 206 -2.55 9.64 5.68
CA ILE A 206 -3.56 8.61 5.48
C ILE A 206 -3.06 7.31 6.07
N GLU A 207 -3.90 6.73 6.91
CA GLU A 207 -3.76 5.37 7.41
C GLU A 207 -4.72 4.47 6.63
N LEU A 208 -4.20 3.41 6.03
CA LEU A 208 -5.00 2.40 5.37
C LEU A 208 -4.76 1.04 6.02
N PRO A 209 -5.66 0.59 6.91
CA PRO A 209 -5.48 -0.65 7.63
C PRO A 209 -6.12 -1.84 6.88
N MET A 210 -5.42 -2.97 6.88
CA MET A 210 -5.81 -4.19 6.17
C MET A 210 -7.11 -4.77 6.70
N PHE A 211 -7.25 -4.86 8.03
CA PHE A 211 -8.42 -5.48 8.66
C PHE A 211 -9.71 -4.75 8.31
N GLU A 212 -9.78 -3.44 8.50
CA GLU A 212 -10.99 -2.65 8.27
C GLU A 212 -11.34 -2.63 6.77
N THR A 213 -10.32 -2.55 5.91
CA THR A 213 -10.51 -2.67 4.45
C THR A 213 -11.13 -4.02 4.10
N MET A 214 -10.62 -5.12 4.64
CA MET A 214 -11.09 -6.47 4.32
C MET A 214 -12.40 -6.84 5.04
N ALA A 215 -12.63 -6.33 6.25
CA ALA A 215 -13.85 -6.56 7.02
C ALA A 215 -15.06 -6.00 6.27
N GLN A 216 -14.91 -4.86 5.58
CA GLN A 216 -15.97 -4.29 4.75
C GLN A 216 -16.48 -5.26 3.68
N PHE A 217 -15.59 -6.05 3.04
CA PHE A 217 -15.98 -7.03 2.02
C PHE A 217 -16.80 -8.20 2.56
N VAL A 218 -16.74 -8.45 3.88
CA VAL A 218 -17.46 -9.56 4.51
C VAL A 218 -18.72 -9.05 5.20
N LEU A 219 -18.61 -7.94 5.94
CA LEU A 219 -19.72 -7.42 6.72
C LEU A 219 -20.88 -6.93 5.85
N VAL A 220 -20.62 -6.39 4.66
CA VAL A 220 -21.69 -5.91 3.77
C VAL A 220 -22.66 -7.03 3.39
N ASP A 221 -22.13 -8.23 3.18
CA ASP A 221 -22.92 -9.39 2.76
C ASP A 221 -23.49 -10.17 3.95
N HIS A 222 -22.77 -10.22 5.08
CA HIS A 222 -23.10 -11.14 6.18
C HIS A 222 -23.72 -10.49 7.41
N MET A 223 -23.77 -9.16 7.51
CA MET A 223 -24.47 -8.51 8.62
C MET A 223 -25.98 -8.78 8.57
N ALA A 224 -26.58 -8.83 7.37
CA ALA A 224 -28.00 -9.13 7.14
C ALA A 224 -28.91 -8.53 8.23
N GLY A 225 -29.69 -9.37 8.94
CA GLY A 225 -30.62 -8.90 9.96
C GLY A 225 -29.96 -8.25 11.19
N ARG A 226 -28.65 -8.50 11.42
CA ARG A 226 -27.86 -7.83 12.46
C ARG A 226 -27.38 -6.43 12.06
N GLY A 227 -27.64 -5.98 10.84
CA GLY A 227 -27.35 -4.61 10.39
C GLY A 227 -28.28 -3.53 10.97
N TYR A 228 -29.34 -3.92 11.69
CA TYR A 228 -30.35 -3.02 12.23
C TYR A 228 -30.30 -2.93 13.76
N GLU A 229 -30.77 -1.80 14.30
CA GLU A 229 -30.99 -1.61 15.73
C GLU A 229 -32.46 -1.23 16.01
N PRO A 230 -33.26 -2.11 16.67
CA PRO A 230 -32.94 -3.48 17.08
C PRO A 230 -32.77 -4.42 15.86
N ALA A 231 -32.06 -5.54 16.06
CA ALA A 231 -31.81 -6.51 14.99
C ALA A 231 -33.11 -7.10 14.43
N MET A 232 -33.21 -7.20 13.10
CA MET A 232 -34.38 -7.72 12.38
C MET A 232 -34.19 -9.16 11.88
N GLY A 233 -33.09 -9.83 12.21
CA GLY A 233 -32.82 -11.21 11.80
C GLY A 233 -31.42 -11.71 12.10
N ALA A 234 -31.09 -12.91 11.59
CA ALA A 234 -29.78 -13.55 11.73
C ALA A 234 -28.72 -12.93 10.79
N PRO A 235 -27.41 -13.15 11.06
CA PRO A 235 -26.35 -12.88 10.10
C PRO A 235 -26.28 -14.00 9.05
N GLY A 236 -25.61 -13.75 7.93
CA GLY A 236 -25.49 -14.71 6.82
C GLY A 236 -25.76 -14.04 5.48
N TYR A 237 -25.49 -14.79 4.40
CA TYR A 237 -25.86 -14.40 3.03
C TYR A 237 -27.30 -14.82 2.75
#